data_AF-A0A7W1AMT4-F1
#
_entry.id   AF-A0A7W1AMT4-F1
#
_cell.length_a   1.000
_cell.length_b   1.000
_cell.length_c   1.000
_cell.angle_alpha   90.00
_cell.angle_beta   90.00
_cell.angle_gamma   90.00
#
_symmetry.space_group_name_H-M   'P 1'
#
loop_
_entity.id
_entity.type
_entity.pdbx_description
1 polymer ?
#
loop_
_entity_poly.entity_id
_entity_poly.type
_entity_poly.pdbx_seq_one_letter_code
_entity_poly.pdbx_strand_id
1 'polypeptide(L)' 'MNTSALVQKLWNYCNVLRDDGMSYGDYVEQLTYLLFLKMADERSHPPYNQRSELWNATTCR' A
#
# COMPACT_ATOMS: atom_id res chain seq x y z
N MET A 1 9.46 -11.01 9.31
CA MET A 1 8.60 -9.82 9.52
C MET A 1 7.48 -10.21 10.47
N ASN A 2 7.39 -9.57 11.63
CA ASN A 2 6.29 -9.82 12.57
C ASN A 2 5.02 -9.15 12.04
N THR A 3 4.08 -9.96 11.52
CA THR A 3 2.81 -9.50 10.94
C THR A 3 2.01 -8.61 11.89
N SER A 4 2.07 -8.89 13.20
CA SER A 4 1.45 -8.07 14.25
C SER A 4 1.95 -6.61 14.26
N ALA A 5 3.25 -6.37 14.02
CA ALA A 5 3.81 -5.03 13.98
C ALA A 5 3.35 -4.22 12.76
N LEU A 6 3.09 -4.89 11.63
CA LEU A 6 2.52 -4.26 10.44
C LEU A 6 1.05 -3.87 10.67
N VAL A 7 0.28 -4.78 11.26
CA VAL A 7 -1.14 -4.54 11.59
C VAL A 7 -1.29 -3.35 12.54
N GLN A 8 -0.43 -3.24 13.56
CA GLN A 8 -0.41 -2.11 14.48
C GLN A 8 -0.16 -0.76 13.77
N LYS A 9 0.79 -0.72 12.82
CA LYS A 9 1.04 0.50 12.04
C LYS A 9 -0.15 0.88 11.17
N LEU A 10 -0.78 -0.09 10.51
CA LEU A 10 -1.98 0.15 9.70
C LEU A 10 -3.14 0.66 10.57
N TRP A 11 -3.33 0.09 11.76
CA TRP A 11 -4.37 0.53 12.71
C TRP A 11 -4.17 1.98 13.16
N ASN A 12 -2.92 2.40 13.38
CA ASN A 12 -2.60 3.79 13.70
C ASN A 12 -2.94 4.75 12.55
N TYR A 13 -2.66 4.38 11.29
CA TYR A 13 -3.06 5.19 10.14
C TYR A 13 -4.58 5.26 9.96
N CYS A 14 -5.30 4.16 10.19
CA CYS A 14 -6.76 4.15 10.14
C CYS A 14 -7.39 5.12 11.15
N ASN A 15 -6.82 5.24 12.35
CA ASN A 15 -7.34 6.18 13.36
C ASN A 15 -7.17 7.63 12.90
N VAL A 16 -6.02 8.01 12.34
CA VAL A 16 -5.77 9.38 11.84
C VAL A 16 -6.72 9.72 10.69
N LEU A 17 -6.89 8.82 9.72
CA LEU A 17 -7.76 9.06 8.56
C LEU A 17 -9.25 9.10 8.92
N ARG A 18 -9.64 8.37 9.97
CA ARG A 18 -11.00 8.41 10.52
C ARG A 18 -11.30 9.74 11.21
N ASP A 19 -10.34 10.29 11.94
CA ASP A 19 -10.48 11.58 12.62
C ASP A 19 -10.61 12.75 11.63
N ASP A 20 -10.03 12.63 10.43
CA ASP A 20 -10.17 13.61 9.33
C ASP A 20 -11.56 13.56 8.62
N GLY A 21 -12.48 12.71 9.08
CA GLY A 21 -13.85 12.62 8.56
C GLY A 21 -14.01 11.78 7.29
N MET A 22 -13.01 10.96 6.93
CA MET A 22 -13.08 10.04 5.80
C MET A 22 -14.03 8.87 6.12
N SER A 23 -14.90 8.51 5.17
CA SER A 23 -15.84 7.38 5.34
C SER A 23 -15.09 6.04 5.42
N TYR A 24 -15.65 5.07 6.16
CA TYR A 24 -15.06 3.74 6.34
C TYR A 24 -14.73 3.04 5.01
N GLY A 25 -15.62 3.16 4.02
CA GLY A 25 -15.39 2.60 2.69
C GLY A 25 -14.19 3.23 1.99
N ASP A 26 -14.11 4.56 2.02
CA ASP A 26 -13.13 5.35 1.26
C ASP A 26 -11.70 5.14 1.79
N TYR A 27 -11.51 5.14 3.12
CA TYR A 27 -10.17 4.92 3.68
C TYR A 27 -9.72 3.46 3.52
N VAL A 28 -10.65 2.49 3.58
CA VAL A 28 -10.30 1.08 3.34
C VAL A 28 -9.87 0.90 1.89
N GLU A 29 -10.61 1.48 0.94
CA GLU A 29 -10.27 1.42 -0.48
C GLU A 29 -8.88 2.04 -0.75
N GLN A 30 -8.61 3.25 -0.23
CA GLN A 30 -7.30 3.89 -0.37
C GLN A 30 -6.16 3.08 0.27
N LEU A 31 -6.35 2.55 1.47
CA LEU A 31 -5.35 1.72 2.13
C LEU A 31 -5.07 0.45 1.33
N THR A 32 -6.10 -0.15 0.73
CA THR A 32 -5.95 -1.34 -0.09
C THR A 32 -5.15 -1.02 -1.36
N TYR A 33 -5.40 0.14 -2.00
CA TYR A 33 -4.60 0.60 -3.14
C TYR A 33 -3.13 0.81 -2.78
N LEU A 34 -2.85 1.51 -1.68
CA LEU A 34 -1.48 1.75 -1.21
C LEU A 34 -0.77 0.44 -0.85
N LEU A 35 -1.48 -0.51 -0.24
CA LEU A 35 -0.95 -1.83 0.07
C LEU A 35 -0.58 -2.62 -1.19
N PHE A 36 -1.46 -2.66 -2.20
CA PHE A 36 -1.17 -3.31 -3.47
C PHE A 36 -0.01 -2.67 -4.21
N LEU A 37 0.07 -1.32 -4.21
CA LEU A 37 1.17 -0.60 -4.82
C LEU A 37 2.49 -0.92 -4.13
N LYS A 38 2.51 -0.97 -2.79
CA LYS A 38 3.69 -1.32 -2.02
C LYS A 38 4.09 -2.80 -2.22
N MET A 39 3.13 -3.72 -2.31
CA MET A 39 3.41 -5.12 -2.63
C MET A 39 3.97 -5.30 -4.04
N ALA A 40 3.48 -4.54 -5.02
CA ALA A 40 4.02 -4.55 -6.38
C ALA A 40 5.44 -3.97 -6.44
N ASP A 41 5.72 -2.93 -5.66
CA ASP A 41 7.05 -2.36 -5.48
C ASP A 41 8.02 -3.34 -4.80
N GLU A 42 7.64 -3.99 -3.71
CA GLU A 42 8.48 -5.02 -3.06
C GLU A 42 8.72 -6.24 -3.98
N ARG A 43 7.79 -6.52 -4.90
CA ARG A 43 7.92 -7.56 -5.94
C ARG A 43 8.74 -7.15 -7.16
N SER A 44 9.14 -5.89 -7.29
CA SER A 44 10.09 -5.44 -8.30
C SER A 44 11.53 -5.48 -7.79
N HIS A 45 11.72 -5.61 -6.47
CA HIS A 45 13.01 -5.67 -5.81
C HIS A 45 13.47 -7.13 -5.57
N PRO A 46 14.79 -7.40 -5.49
CA PRO A 46 15.30 -8.75 -5.24
C PRO A 46 14.72 -9.35 -3.94
N PRO A 47 14.37 -10.65 -3.89
CA PRO A 47 14.71 -11.74 -4.81
C PRO A 47 13.66 -12.00 -5.92
N TYR A 48 12.55 -11.28 -5.91
CA TYR A 48 11.47 -11.44 -6.87
C TYR A 48 11.67 -10.36 -7.95
N ASN A 49 12.34 -10.69 -9.04
CA ASN A 49 12.62 -9.72 -10.12
C ASN A 49 11.43 -9.64 -11.10
N GLN A 50 10.21 -9.52 -10.58
CA GLN A 50 8.99 -9.44 -11.38
C GLN A 50 8.65 -7.97 -11.62
N ARG A 51 9.22 -7.40 -12.70
CA ARG A 51 8.84 -6.07 -13.17
C ARG A 51 7.35 -6.06 -13.51
N SER A 52 6.58 -5.22 -12.82
CA SER A 52 5.18 -4.99 -13.18
C SER A 52 5.12 -4.18 -14.48
N GLU A 53 4.31 -4.62 -15.44
CA GLU A 53 4.16 -3.94 -16.73
C GLU A 53 3.57 -2.52 -16.58
N LEU A 54 2.92 -2.24 -15.45
CA LEU A 54 2.34 -0.94 -15.11
C LEU A 54 3.41 0.16 -14.96
N TRP A 55 4.60 -0.14 -14.45
CA TRP A 55 5.67 0.85 -14.29
C TRP A 55 6.43 1.16 -15.60
N ASN A 56 6.21 0.38 -16.66
CA ASN A 56 6.77 0.66 -17.98
C ASN A 56 6.10 1.88 -18.64
N ALA A 57 4.86 2.21 -18.23
CA ALA A 57 4.10 3.33 -18.78
C ALA A 57 4.35 4.66 -18.04
N THR A 58 4.85 4.63 -16.81
CA THR A 58 5.03 5.83 -15.96
C THR A 58 6.49 6.29 -15.81
N THR A 59 7.50 5.47 -16.13
CA THR A 59 8.93 5.89 -16.08
C THR A 59 9.46 6.43 -17.41
N CYS A 60 8.62 6.53 -18.44
CA CYS A 60 8.94 7.24 -19.69
C CYS A 60 8.17 8.56 -19.80
N ARG A 61 8.29 9.45 -18.82
CA ARG A 61 8.33 10.91 -19.05
C ARG A 61 8.92 11.64 -17.86
#